data_AF-A0A3N6M7R2-F1
#
_entry.id   AF-A0A3N6M7R2-F1
#
_cell.length_a   1.000
_cell.length_b   1.000
_cell.length_c   1.000
_cell.angle_alpha   90.00
_cell.angle_beta   90.00
_cell.angle_gamma   90.00
#
_symmetry.space_group_name_H-M   'P 1'
#
loop_
_entity.id
_entity.type
_entity.pdbx_description
1 polymer ?
#
loop_
_entity_poly.entity_id
_entity_poly.type
_entity_poly.pdbx_seq_one_letter_code
_entity_poly.pdbx_strand_id
1 'polypeptide(L)'
;MIIEDASIDWKEEVANDPRLQVVVDEIPSRDELRFEHEDRIYCAIHDGFVQYYTWSGEGNDGGYAGRCFTIRMVDGEQITLRGPFSSRAGCVNQRSFGPVVDVRLTTDPSTLERGHTFRSGSLTLEAAKQAIDLVDEDAHLERQLKYSSKEPVWVPVRDNGGNEA
;
A
#
# COMPACT_ATOMS: atom_id res chain seq x y z
N MET A 1 13.82 2.47 -5.91
CA MET A 1 13.33 1.70 -4.74
C MET A 1 13.67 0.22 -4.88
N ILE A 2 14.45 -0.28 -3.93
CA ILE A 2 14.87 -1.66 -3.73
C ILE A 2 14.36 -2.10 -2.36
N ILE A 3 13.83 -3.32 -2.27
CA ILE A 3 13.41 -3.95 -1.02
C ILE A 3 14.64 -4.61 -0.39
N GLU A 4 14.97 -4.21 0.83
CA GLU A 4 16.18 -4.66 1.53
C GLU A 4 15.90 -5.76 2.56
N ASP A 5 14.76 -5.66 3.27
CA ASP A 5 14.37 -6.58 4.33
C ASP A 5 12.85 -6.48 4.60
N ALA A 6 12.27 -7.47 5.27
CA ALA A 6 10.86 -7.48 5.61
C ALA A 6 10.53 -8.30 6.86
N SER A 7 9.42 -7.96 7.50
CA SER A 7 8.80 -8.77 8.56
C SER A 7 7.28 -8.70 8.47
N ILE A 8 6.59 -9.58 9.21
CA ILE A 8 5.14 -9.55 9.33
C ILE A 8 4.78 -9.21 10.78
N ASP A 9 4.03 -8.13 10.96
CA ASP A 9 3.34 -7.87 12.21
C ASP A 9 2.00 -8.61 12.17
N TRP A 10 1.95 -9.76 12.85
CA TRP A 10 0.79 -10.65 12.89
C TRP A 10 -0.42 -10.06 13.63
N LYS A 11 -0.25 -8.95 14.36
CA LYS A 11 -1.32 -8.25 15.10
C LYS A 11 -2.15 -9.13 16.04
N GLU A 12 -1.53 -10.19 16.59
CA GLU A 12 -2.20 -11.26 17.34
C GLU A 12 -3.12 -10.78 18.48
N GLU A 13 -2.88 -9.58 19.04
CA GLU A 13 -3.62 -9.08 20.20
C GLU A 13 -4.55 -7.87 19.93
N VAL A 14 -4.47 -7.22 18.77
CA VAL A 14 -5.04 -5.85 18.64
C VAL A 14 -5.73 -5.51 17.33
N ALA A 15 -5.44 -6.19 16.22
CA ALA A 15 -6.03 -5.83 14.93
C ALA A 15 -6.42 -7.07 14.11
N ASN A 16 -7.39 -6.87 13.22
CA ASN A 16 -8.01 -7.97 12.48
C ASN A 16 -7.12 -8.59 11.40
N ASP A 17 -6.10 -7.86 10.95
CA ASP A 17 -5.29 -8.22 9.80
C ASP A 17 -3.80 -8.03 10.06
N PRO A 18 -2.95 -9.00 9.68
CA PRO A 18 -1.50 -8.83 9.72
C PRO A 18 -1.04 -7.73 8.76
N ARG A 19 0.15 -7.21 9.01
CA ARG A 19 0.75 -6.13 8.23
C ARG A 19 2.17 -6.50 7.82
N LEU A 20 2.39 -6.54 6.52
CA LEU A 20 3.72 -6.63 5.95
C LEU A 20 4.48 -5.32 6.22
N GLN A 21 5.63 -5.44 6.87
CA GLN A 21 6.58 -4.37 7.18
C GLN A 21 7.78 -4.53 6.28
N VAL A 22 8.21 -3.46 5.61
CA VAL A 22 9.21 -3.52 4.54
C VAL A 22 10.23 -2.41 4.74
N VAL A 23 11.51 -2.79 4.69
CA VAL A 23 12.65 -1.88 4.62
C VAL A 23 13.00 -1.69 3.15
N VAL A 24 13.13 -0.44 2.74
CA VAL A 24 13.53 -0.05 1.39
C VAL A 24 14.68 0.95 1.45
N ASP A 25 15.51 0.95 0.40
CA ASP A 25 16.63 1.89 0.28
C ASP A 25 16.17 3.37 0.22
N GLU A 26 15.07 3.62 -0.49
CA GLU A 26 14.46 4.92 -0.68
C GLU A 26 12.94 4.81 -0.85
N ILE A 27 12.22 5.88 -0.50
CA ILE A 27 10.79 6.01 -0.81
C ILE A 27 10.66 7.10 -1.86
N PRO A 28 10.14 6.80 -3.08
CA PRO A 28 9.99 7.77 -4.14
C PRO A 28 9.26 9.03 -3.68
N SER A 29 9.80 10.19 -4.03
CA SER A 29 9.12 11.45 -3.81
C SER A 29 7.97 11.61 -4.80
N ARG A 30 6.97 12.40 -4.43
CA ARG A 30 5.78 12.61 -5.28
C ARG A 30 6.11 13.22 -6.65
N ASP A 31 7.20 13.96 -6.77
CA ASP A 31 7.60 14.62 -8.03
C ASP A 31 8.12 13.62 -9.08
N GLU A 32 8.55 12.44 -8.62
CA GLU A 32 8.97 11.30 -9.47
C GLU A 32 7.76 10.52 -10.00
N LEU A 33 6.62 10.62 -9.33
CA LEU A 33 5.42 9.87 -9.66
C LEU A 33 4.65 10.47 -10.83
N ARG A 34 4.00 9.60 -11.61
CA ARG A 34 3.08 9.96 -12.68
C ARG A 34 1.75 9.27 -12.42
N PHE A 35 0.71 10.07 -12.25
CA PHE A 35 -0.61 9.59 -11.87
C PHE A 35 -1.47 9.33 -13.12
N GLU A 36 -2.15 8.20 -13.09
CA GLU A 36 -3.30 7.90 -13.92
C GLU A 36 -4.58 8.05 -13.09
N HIS A 37 -5.73 8.14 -13.77
CA HIS A 37 -7.01 8.37 -13.10
C HIS A 37 -8.11 7.47 -13.68
N GLU A 38 -8.84 6.78 -12.79
CA GLU A 38 -10.03 6.00 -13.10
C GLU A 38 -11.11 6.28 -12.04
N ASP A 39 -12.30 6.68 -12.48
CA ASP A 39 -13.43 7.15 -11.66
C ASP A 39 -13.10 8.31 -10.69
N ARG A 40 -12.64 7.95 -9.48
CA ARG A 40 -12.32 8.85 -8.36
C ARG A 40 -10.95 8.50 -7.77
N ILE A 41 -10.24 7.57 -8.37
CA ILE A 41 -8.95 7.06 -7.89
C ILE A 41 -7.88 7.62 -8.80
N TYR A 42 -6.98 8.40 -8.20
CA TYR A 42 -5.71 8.81 -8.79
C TYR A 42 -4.65 7.83 -8.30
N CYS A 43 -3.96 7.14 -9.19
CA CYS A 43 -2.97 6.13 -8.84
C CYS A 43 -1.66 6.36 -9.60
N ALA A 44 -0.54 6.28 -8.90
CA ALA A 44 0.79 6.24 -9.50
C ALA A 44 1.52 4.99 -9.05
N ILE A 45 2.18 4.34 -10.00
CA ILE A 45 3.04 3.18 -9.78
C ILE A 45 4.43 3.55 -10.26
N HIS A 46 5.44 3.33 -9.42
CA HIS A 46 6.83 3.63 -9.73
C HIS A 46 7.74 2.60 -9.07
N ASP A 47 8.40 1.76 -9.87
CA ASP A 47 9.33 0.72 -9.40
C ASP A 47 8.78 -0.11 -8.21
N GLY A 48 7.53 -0.57 -8.33
CA GLY A 48 6.86 -1.36 -7.31
C GLY A 48 6.22 -0.55 -6.16
N PHE A 49 6.62 0.72 -5.96
CA PHE A 49 5.94 1.63 -5.05
C PHE A 49 4.61 2.12 -5.64
N VAL A 50 3.58 2.21 -4.80
CA VAL A 50 2.25 2.69 -5.20
C VAL A 50 1.81 3.82 -4.29
N GLN A 51 1.40 4.93 -4.91
CA GLN A 51 0.70 6.01 -4.21
C GLN A 51 -0.64 6.27 -4.88
N TYR A 52 -1.69 6.37 -4.08
CA TYR A 52 -3.02 6.65 -4.58
C TYR A 52 -3.81 7.61 -3.69
N TYR A 53 -4.77 8.28 -4.32
CA TYR A 53 -5.70 9.20 -3.68
C TYR A 53 -7.12 8.93 -4.17
N THR A 54 -8.10 9.03 -3.26
CA THR A 54 -9.52 9.14 -3.65
C THR A 54 -9.93 10.61 -3.63
N TRP A 55 -10.44 11.11 -4.75
CA TRP A 55 -10.89 12.48 -4.88
C TRP A 55 -12.07 12.59 -5.85
N SER A 56 -13.14 13.26 -5.42
CA SER A 56 -14.41 13.36 -6.18
C SER A 56 -14.69 14.74 -6.79
N GLY A 57 -13.72 15.64 -6.82
CA GLY A 57 -13.93 17.01 -7.33
C GLY A 57 -14.17 18.06 -6.24
N GLU A 58 -14.70 19.21 -6.66
CA GLU A 58 -15.12 20.29 -5.77
C GLU A 58 -16.14 19.82 -4.72
N GLY A 59 -16.02 20.33 -3.49
CA GLY A 59 -16.85 19.90 -2.36
C GLY A 59 -16.29 18.71 -1.57
N ASN A 60 -15.10 18.20 -1.95
CA ASN A 60 -14.38 17.16 -1.21
C ASN A 60 -13.46 17.74 -0.11
N ASP A 61 -13.73 18.96 0.37
CA ASP A 61 -12.78 19.79 1.13
C ASP A 61 -12.49 19.28 2.57
N GLY A 62 -13.16 18.21 3.00
CA GLY A 62 -13.00 17.62 4.34
C GLY A 62 -11.91 16.54 4.46
N GLY A 63 -11.42 15.98 3.35
CA GLY A 63 -10.36 14.96 3.40
C GLY A 63 -9.01 15.55 3.78
N TYR A 64 -8.17 14.78 4.49
CA TYR A 64 -6.87 15.23 5.03
C TYR A 64 -6.88 16.64 5.67
N ALA A 65 -7.96 17.01 6.38
CA ALA A 65 -8.11 18.33 6.97
C ALA A 65 -7.90 19.49 5.95
N GLY A 66 -8.34 19.30 4.70
CA GLY A 66 -8.22 20.29 3.63
C GLY A 66 -6.83 20.39 2.98
N ARG A 67 -5.90 19.49 3.32
CA ARG A 67 -4.55 19.50 2.74
C ARG A 67 -4.61 19.37 1.22
N CYS A 68 -3.80 20.17 0.54
CA CYS A 68 -3.70 20.17 -0.92
C CYS A 68 -2.51 19.32 -1.38
N PHE A 69 -2.73 18.53 -2.42
CA PHE A 69 -1.71 17.71 -3.05
C PHE A 69 -1.63 18.01 -4.54
N THR A 70 -0.54 18.65 -4.96
CA THR A 70 -0.21 18.80 -6.38
C THR A 70 0.40 17.50 -6.88
N ILE A 71 -0.19 16.92 -7.92
CA ILE A 71 0.27 15.69 -8.58
C ILE A 71 0.54 15.97 -10.05
N ARG A 72 1.45 15.20 -10.64
CA ARG A 72 1.70 15.23 -12.08
C ARG A 72 1.08 13.99 -12.74
N MET A 73 0.27 14.21 -13.75
CA MET A 73 -0.39 13.16 -14.53
C MET A 73 0.58 12.55 -15.55
N VAL A 74 0.22 11.39 -16.11
CA VAL A 74 1.02 10.70 -17.14
C VAL A 74 1.25 11.52 -18.41
N ASP A 75 0.29 12.38 -18.78
CA ASP A 75 0.41 13.30 -19.93
C ASP A 75 1.21 14.59 -19.61
N GLY A 76 1.65 14.74 -18.36
CA GLY A 76 2.40 15.89 -17.87
C GLY A 76 1.56 17.01 -17.26
N GLU A 77 0.22 16.92 -17.32
CA GLU A 77 -0.67 17.87 -16.64
C GLU A 77 -0.40 17.89 -15.13
N GLN A 78 -0.53 19.05 -14.49
CA GLN A 78 -0.46 19.18 -13.04
C GLN A 78 -1.84 19.50 -12.47
N ILE A 79 -2.31 18.65 -11.56
CA ILE A 79 -3.61 18.79 -10.91
C ILE A 79 -3.37 18.98 -9.41
N THR A 80 -4.15 19.85 -8.77
CA THR A 80 -4.13 20.02 -7.31
C THR A 80 -5.38 19.39 -6.70
N LEU A 81 -5.20 18.26 -6.02
CA LEU A 81 -6.24 17.60 -5.25
C LEU A 81 -6.39 18.30 -3.89
N ARG A 82 -7.53 18.97 -3.67
CA ARG A 82 -7.85 19.61 -2.39
C ARG A 82 -8.62 18.63 -1.51
N GLY A 83 -8.05 18.30 -0.36
CA GLY A 83 -8.62 17.36 0.59
C GLY A 83 -8.93 15.96 0.04
N PRO A 84 -8.01 15.29 -0.69
CA PRO A 84 -8.23 13.88 -1.03
C PRO A 84 -8.32 13.03 0.23
N PHE A 85 -8.80 11.80 0.10
CA PHE A 85 -8.65 10.77 1.13
C PHE A 85 -7.56 9.78 0.70
N SER A 86 -6.75 9.26 1.63
CA SER A 86 -6.13 7.95 1.40
C SER A 86 -7.25 6.94 1.38
N SER A 87 -7.41 6.26 0.25
CA SER A 87 -8.32 5.13 0.13
C SER A 87 -7.77 3.92 0.91
N ARG A 88 -8.02 2.71 0.39
CA ARG A 88 -7.32 1.48 0.76
C ARG A 88 -7.01 0.68 -0.50
N ALA A 89 -6.05 -0.25 -0.43
CA ALA A 89 -5.68 -1.10 -1.57
C ALA A 89 -6.89 -1.79 -2.21
N GLY A 90 -7.85 -2.23 -1.38
CA GLY A 90 -9.10 -2.83 -1.83
C GLY A 90 -9.87 -2.00 -2.86
N CYS A 91 -9.94 -0.68 -2.70
CA CYS A 91 -10.61 0.22 -3.64
C CYS A 91 -9.83 0.34 -4.95
N VAL A 92 -8.49 0.39 -4.88
CA VAL A 92 -7.61 0.45 -6.05
C VAL A 92 -7.66 -0.86 -6.84
N ASN A 93 -7.75 -1.99 -6.14
CA ASN A 93 -7.81 -3.32 -6.74
C ASN A 93 -9.14 -3.65 -7.42
N GLN A 94 -10.15 -2.79 -7.26
CA GLN A 94 -11.39 -2.82 -8.06
C GLN A 94 -11.27 -2.02 -9.36
N ARG A 95 -10.09 -1.45 -9.65
CA ARG A 95 -9.79 -0.65 -10.84
C ARG A 95 -8.66 -1.32 -11.62
N SER A 96 -8.36 -0.79 -12.79
CA SER A 96 -7.34 -1.35 -13.69
C SER A 96 -5.90 -1.22 -13.16
N PHE A 97 -5.68 -0.44 -12.09
CA PHE A 97 -4.36 -0.21 -11.50
C PHE A 97 -3.81 -1.36 -10.65
N GLY A 98 -4.69 -2.24 -10.15
CA GLY A 98 -4.31 -3.32 -9.25
C GLY A 98 -3.74 -4.56 -9.94
N PRO A 99 -3.23 -5.54 -9.17
CA PRO A 99 -3.31 -5.63 -7.71
C PRO A 99 -2.18 -4.92 -6.96
N VAL A 100 -2.55 -4.24 -5.87
CA VAL A 100 -1.67 -3.55 -4.91
C VAL A 100 -1.97 -4.02 -3.48
N VAL A 101 -1.00 -3.85 -2.60
CA VAL A 101 -1.00 -4.33 -1.22
C VAL A 101 -0.66 -3.17 -0.29
N ASP A 102 -1.45 -2.95 0.76
CA ASP A 102 -1.12 -1.98 1.79
C ASP A 102 -0.05 -2.56 2.72
N VAL A 103 1.02 -1.79 2.93
CA VAL A 103 2.19 -2.20 3.71
C VAL A 103 2.62 -1.09 4.68
N ARG A 104 3.63 -1.40 5.49
CA ARG A 104 4.33 -0.48 6.37
C ARG A 104 5.75 -0.30 5.85
N LEU A 105 6.11 0.90 5.40
CA LEU A 105 7.42 1.20 4.80
C LEU A 105 8.33 1.93 5.77
N THR A 106 9.63 1.67 5.67
CA THR A 106 10.68 2.44 6.35
C THR A 106 11.96 2.41 5.51
N THR A 107 12.83 3.40 5.71
CA THR A 107 14.20 3.42 5.16
C THR A 107 15.25 3.23 6.25
N ASP A 108 14.82 2.89 7.47
CA ASP A 108 15.68 2.66 8.63
C ASP A 108 15.55 1.19 9.04
N PRO A 109 16.55 0.35 8.77
CA PRO A 109 16.51 -1.08 9.09
C PRO A 109 16.22 -1.37 10.57
N SER A 110 16.68 -0.52 11.49
CA SER A 110 16.45 -0.68 12.94
C SER A 110 14.96 -0.55 13.33
N THR A 111 14.10 -0.13 12.41
CA THR A 111 12.64 -0.07 12.60
C THR A 111 12.03 -1.45 12.73
N LEU A 112 12.56 -2.47 12.04
CA LEU A 112 12.07 -3.85 12.14
C LEU A 112 12.27 -4.39 13.56
N GLU A 113 13.48 -4.24 14.12
CA GLU A 113 13.79 -4.65 15.49
C GLU A 113 12.93 -3.95 16.53
N ARG A 114 12.63 -2.66 16.33
CA ARG A 114 11.79 -1.86 17.24
C ARG A 114 10.29 -2.17 17.08
N GLY A 115 9.85 -2.68 15.94
CA GLY A 115 8.45 -3.01 15.65
C GLY A 115 7.51 -1.79 15.51
N HIS A 116 8.01 -0.56 15.41
CA HIS A 116 7.20 0.66 15.32
C HIS A 116 7.87 1.76 14.49
N THR A 117 7.19 2.88 14.21
CA THR A 117 7.63 4.06 13.42
C THR A 117 7.66 3.93 11.90
N PHE A 118 7.07 2.85 11.36
CA PHE A 118 6.83 2.73 9.93
C PHE A 118 5.84 3.79 9.40
N ARG A 119 6.06 4.20 8.15
CA ARG A 119 5.11 4.98 7.37
C ARG A 119 4.07 4.05 6.74
N SER A 120 2.83 4.49 6.60
CA SER A 120 1.88 3.79 5.74
C SER A 120 2.33 3.92 4.27
N GLY A 121 2.24 2.84 3.51
CA GLY A 121 2.52 2.83 2.08
C GLY A 121 1.81 1.67 1.39
N SER A 122 2.01 1.56 0.08
CA SER A 122 1.47 0.46 -0.71
C SER A 122 2.50 0.02 -1.75
N LEU A 123 2.49 -1.28 -2.06
CA LEU A 123 3.33 -1.89 -3.08
C LEU A 123 2.46 -2.55 -4.14
N THR A 124 2.99 -2.74 -5.35
CA THR A 124 2.38 -3.69 -6.29
C THR A 124 2.41 -5.09 -5.68
N LEU A 125 1.50 -5.97 -6.10
CA LEU A 125 1.51 -7.34 -5.59
C LEU A 125 2.83 -8.05 -5.86
N GLU A 126 3.49 -7.79 -6.99
CA GLU A 126 4.80 -8.38 -7.30
C GLU A 126 5.89 -7.92 -6.33
N ALA A 127 5.99 -6.62 -6.06
CA ALA A 127 6.93 -6.09 -5.08
C ALA A 127 6.61 -6.59 -3.66
N ALA A 128 5.33 -6.69 -3.30
CA ALA A 128 4.93 -7.25 -2.01
C ALA A 128 5.30 -8.74 -1.86
N LYS A 129 5.27 -9.53 -2.94
CA LYS A 129 5.75 -10.92 -2.94
C LYS A 129 7.26 -11.00 -2.75
N GLN A 130 8.03 -10.13 -3.41
CA GLN A 130 9.48 -10.04 -3.19
C GLN A 130 9.81 -9.72 -1.73
N ALA A 131 9.04 -8.83 -1.09
CA ALA A 131 9.19 -8.56 0.34
C ALA A 131 8.85 -9.80 1.19
N ILE A 132 7.81 -10.56 0.86
CA ILE A 132 7.47 -11.79 1.58
C ILE A 132 8.58 -12.84 1.49
N ASP A 133 9.26 -12.95 0.36
CA ASP A 133 10.39 -13.86 0.18
C ASP A 133 11.60 -13.54 1.09
N LEU A 134 11.63 -12.34 1.70
CA LEU A 134 12.66 -11.93 2.66
C LEU A 134 12.26 -12.16 4.14
N VAL A 135 11.00 -12.50 4.41
CA VAL A 135 10.52 -12.71 5.78
C VAL A 135 11.10 -14.03 6.32
N ASP A 136 11.64 -14.01 7.54
CA ASP A 136 12.18 -15.19 8.25
C ASP A 136 11.09 -16.09 8.86
N GLU A 137 9.97 -16.25 8.15
CA GLU A 137 8.83 -17.09 8.52
C GLU A 137 8.15 -17.61 7.25
N ASP A 138 7.67 -18.86 7.26
CA ASP A 138 6.89 -19.41 6.15
C ASP A 138 5.52 -18.70 6.04
N ALA A 139 5.41 -17.81 5.06
CA ALA A 139 4.22 -17.01 4.83
C ALA A 139 4.00 -16.71 3.34
N HIS A 140 2.74 -16.46 2.97
CA HIS A 140 2.39 -16.00 1.63
C HIS A 140 1.29 -14.94 1.65
N LEU A 141 1.05 -14.29 0.51
CA LEU A 141 -0.06 -13.35 0.33
C LEU A 141 -1.30 -14.07 -0.22
N GLU A 142 -2.34 -14.15 0.59
CA GLU A 142 -3.62 -14.71 0.18
C GLU A 142 -4.58 -13.61 -0.27
N ARG A 143 -5.26 -13.84 -1.41
CA ARG A 143 -6.32 -12.96 -1.88
C ARG A 143 -7.61 -13.21 -1.09
N GLN A 144 -8.09 -12.19 -0.40
CA GLN A 144 -9.34 -12.20 0.35
C GLN A 144 -10.30 -11.14 -0.16
N LEU A 145 -11.61 -11.38 -0.02
CA LEU A 145 -12.64 -10.38 -0.29
C LEU A 145 -13.08 -9.77 1.04
N LYS A 146 -12.87 -8.46 1.23
CA LYS A 146 -13.21 -7.76 2.47
C LYS A 146 -14.24 -6.66 2.27
N TYR A 147 -14.82 -6.25 3.40
CA TYR A 147 -15.85 -5.20 3.51
C TYR A 147 -17.15 -5.55 2.78
N SER A 148 -18.16 -4.68 2.93
CA SER A 148 -19.48 -4.88 2.29
C SER A 148 -19.42 -4.82 0.76
N SER A 149 -18.40 -4.16 0.21
CA SER A 149 -18.14 -3.97 -1.22
C SER A 149 -17.39 -5.14 -1.88
N LYS A 150 -17.03 -6.21 -1.13
CA LYS A 150 -16.24 -7.35 -1.63
C LYS A 150 -14.95 -6.90 -2.32
N GLU A 151 -14.21 -6.02 -1.67
CA GLU A 151 -12.95 -5.51 -2.17
C GLU A 151 -11.86 -6.59 -2.14
N PRO A 152 -11.16 -6.83 -3.26
CA PRO A 152 -10.04 -7.74 -3.28
C PRO A 152 -8.83 -7.13 -2.58
N VAL A 153 -8.38 -7.78 -1.52
CA VAL A 153 -7.19 -7.43 -0.76
C VAL A 153 -6.26 -8.63 -0.67
N TRP A 154 -4.96 -8.36 -0.53
CA TRP A 154 -3.96 -9.40 -0.31
C TRP A 154 -3.41 -9.23 1.09
N VAL A 155 -3.40 -10.32 1.84
CA VAL A 155 -3.10 -10.31 3.27
C VAL A 155 -2.06 -11.39 3.54
N PRO A 156 -1.00 -11.12 4.33
CA PRO A 156 -0.09 -12.15 4.78
C PRO A 156 -0.83 -13.25 5.54
N VAL A 157 -0.53 -14.51 5.27
CA VAL A 157 -1.02 -15.66 6.01
C VAL A 157 0.15 -16.61 6.29
N ARG A 158 0.10 -17.30 7.43
CA ARG A 158 1.09 -18.33 7.75
C ARG A 158 0.85 -19.52 6.84
N ASP A 159 1.92 -20.09 6.31
CA ASP A 159 1.87 -21.46 5.82
C ASP A 159 1.82 -22.36 7.04
N ASN A 160 0.60 -22.72 7.46
CA ASN A 160 0.44 -23.82 8.39
C ASN A 160 0.94 -25.07 7.66
N GLY A 161 2.21 -25.44 7.87
CA GLY A 161 2.72 -26.75 7.45
C GLY A 161 1.71 -27.79 7.89
N GLY A 162 1.02 -28.39 6.92
CA GLY A 162 -0.22 -29.10 7.13
C GLY A 162 -0.11 -30.06 8.31
N ASN A 163 -0.76 -29.71 9.42
CA ASN A 163 -1.08 -30.69 10.44
C ASN A 163 -2.41 -31.30 10.00
N GLU A 164 -2.33 -32.30 9.13
CA GLU A 164 -3.40 -33.29 9.02
C GLU A 164 -3.63 -33.85 10.43
N ALA A 165 -4.81 -33.56 10.99
CA ALA A 165 -5.34 -34.21 12.18
C ALA A 165 -6.65 -34.90 11.79
#